data_AF-A0A2N0P6M7-F1
#
_entry.id   AF-A0A2N0P6M7-F1
#
_cell.length_a   1.000
_cell.length_b   1.000
_cell.length_c   1.000
_cell.angle_alpha   90.00
_cell.angle_beta   90.00
_cell.angle_gamma   90.00
#
_symmetry.space_group_name_H-M   'P 1'
#
loop_
_entity.id
_entity.type
_entity.pdbx_description
1 polymer ?
#
loop_
_entity_poly.entity_id
_entity_poly.type
_entity_poly.pdbx_seq_one_letter_code
_entity_poly.pdbx_strand_id
1 'polypeptide(L)'
;MARSFNCLLLNSDILIPVSFFNDNTGKFAILQQDDHKQKVYLSELTVVLLKNDICSKANVNSNNTKLWKVNVKKREIKDKNVSTEEDIVQKLGGKEMELQELFEEYFQD
;
A
#
# COMPACT_ATOMS: atom_id res chain seq x y z
N MET A 1 -1.25 15.07 13.05
CA MET A 1 -0.98 15.22 11.60
C MET A 1 -1.32 13.91 10.94
N ALA A 2 -2.17 13.91 9.92
CA ALA A 2 -2.47 12.71 9.14
C ALA A 2 -1.39 12.53 8.06
N ARG A 3 -0.79 11.35 7.97
CA ARG A 3 0.11 10.99 6.85
C ARG A 3 -0.67 10.06 5.93
N SER A 4 -0.58 10.28 4.62
CA SER A 4 -1.26 9.43 3.64
C SER A 4 -0.27 8.93 2.60
N PHE A 5 -0.38 7.66 2.24
CA PHE A 5 0.34 7.04 1.15
C PHE A 5 -0.63 6.73 0.01
N ASN A 6 -0.17 6.85 -1.23
CA ASN A 6 -0.97 6.51 -2.39
C ASN A 6 -0.51 5.17 -2.93
N CYS A 7 -1.44 4.23 -3.08
CA CYS A 7 -1.21 2.96 -3.76
C CYS A 7 -1.75 3.06 -5.18
N LEU A 8 -0.91 2.79 -6.18
CA LEU A 8 -1.30 2.74 -7.58
C LEU A 8 -1.55 1.29 -7.96
N LEU A 9 -2.74 0.98 -8.47
CA LEU A 9 -2.98 -0.29 -9.14
C LEU A 9 -2.31 -0.24 -10.52
N LEU A 10 -1.32 -1.11 -10.76
CA LEU A 10 -0.61 -1.15 -12.04
C LEU A 10 -1.56 -1.48 -13.20
N ASN A 11 -1.25 -0.95 -14.37
CA ASN A 11 -2.08 -1.03 -15.58
C ASN A 11 -3.50 -0.46 -15.40
N SER A 12 -3.69 0.37 -14.36
CA SER A 12 -4.91 1.09 -14.08
C SER A 12 -4.59 2.55 -13.72
N ASP A 13 -5.60 3.41 -13.80
CA ASP A 13 -5.51 4.78 -13.30
C ASP A 13 -5.99 4.93 -11.85
N ILE A 14 -6.43 3.82 -11.24
CA ILE A 14 -6.94 3.75 -9.87
C ILE A 14 -5.81 4.04 -8.87
N LEU A 15 -6.03 5.09 -8.06
CA LEU A 15 -5.23 5.44 -6.90
C LEU A 15 -6.04 5.19 -5.64
N ILE A 16 -5.45 4.44 -4.71
CA ILE A 16 -6.08 4.08 -3.45
C ILE A 16 -5.29 4.77 -2.33
N PRO A 17 -5.85 5.78 -1.67
CA PRO A 17 -5.20 6.43 -0.56
C PRO A 17 -5.28 5.54 0.69
N VAL A 18 -4.13 5.37 1.34
CA VAL A 18 -3.98 4.74 2.65
C VAL A 18 -3.70 5.84 3.63
N SER A 19 -4.65 6.11 4.54
CA SER A 19 -4.56 7.21 5.50
C SER A 19 -4.20 6.70 6.89
N PHE A 20 -3.25 7.40 7.52
CA PHE A 20 -2.83 7.17 8.90
C PHE A 20 -3.20 8.35 9.78
N PHE A 21 -3.73 8.03 10.95
CA PHE A 21 -4.19 8.95 11.98
C PHE A 21 -3.38 8.74 13.26
N ASN A 22 -3.43 9.70 14.17
CA ASN A 22 -2.75 9.62 15.47
C ASN A 22 -3.77 9.79 16.59
N ASP A 23 -3.57 9.06 17.68
CA ASP A 23 -4.22 9.28 18.96
C ASP A 23 -3.20 9.16 20.11
N ASN A 24 -3.70 9.00 21.35
CA ASN A 24 -2.87 8.87 22.55
C ASN A 24 -2.06 7.57 22.61
N THR A 25 -2.45 6.54 21.86
CA THR A 25 -1.76 5.24 21.83
C THR A 25 -0.71 5.22 20.73
N GLY A 26 -1.00 5.76 19.56
CA GLY A 26 -0.04 5.83 18.47
C GLY A 26 -0.63 6.14 17.11
N LYS A 27 0.15 5.87 16.06
CA LYS A 27 -0.31 5.96 14.67
C LYS A 27 -1.19 4.75 14.36
N PHE A 28 -2.29 4.94 13.65
CA PHE A 28 -3.20 3.86 13.24
C PHE A 28 -3.82 4.13 11.87
N ALA A 29 -4.26 3.06 11.21
CA ALA A 29 -5.08 3.10 10.01
C ALA A 29 -6.51 2.60 10.31
N ILE A 30 -7.47 3.04 9.51
CA ILE A 30 -8.81 2.47 9.49
C ILE A 30 -8.89 1.63 8.21
N LEU A 31 -8.90 0.31 8.39
CA LEU A 31 -9.08 -0.64 7.30
C LEU A 31 -10.56 -0.94 7.13
N GLN A 32 -11.01 -1.08 5.90
CA GLN A 32 -12.35 -1.50 5.55
C GLN A 32 -12.28 -2.87 4.87
N GLN A 33 -12.84 -3.88 5.54
CA GLN A 33 -13.06 -5.19 4.97
C GLN A 33 -14.57 -5.39 4.94
N ASP A 34 -15.13 -5.38 3.73
CA ASP A 34 -16.58 -5.40 3.49
C ASP A 34 -17.29 -4.23 4.20
N ASP A 35 -18.32 -4.54 5.00
CA ASP A 35 -19.09 -3.55 5.77
C ASP A 35 -18.45 -3.17 7.13
N HIS A 36 -17.31 -3.79 7.48
CA HIS A 36 -16.68 -3.58 8.79
C HIS A 36 -15.46 -2.66 8.67
N LYS A 37 -15.42 -1.64 9.53
CA LYS A 37 -14.25 -0.78 9.72
C LYS A 37 -13.48 -1.25 10.94
N GLN A 38 -12.21 -1.58 10.74
CA GLN A 38 -11.30 -1.96 11.80
C GLN A 38 -10.23 -0.89 11.98
N LYS A 39 -10.05 -0.45 13.23
CA LYS A 39 -8.90 0.36 13.61
C LYS A 39 -7.71 -0.56 13.88
N VAL A 40 -6.60 -0.35 13.18
CA VAL A 40 -5.37 -1.14 13.31
C VAL A 40 -4.21 -0.21 13.57
N TYR A 41 -3.50 -0.41 14.69
CA TYR A 41 -2.31 0.38 14.99
C TYR A 41 -1.16 0.04 14.05
N LEU A 42 -0.30 1.01 13.79
CA LEU A 42 0.84 0.84 12.88
C LEU A 42 1.76 -0.31 13.30
N SER A 43 1.97 -0.48 14.62
CA SER A 43 2.73 -1.58 15.23
C SER A 43 2.11 -2.97 15.03
N GLU A 44 0.88 -3.05 14.56
CA GLU A 44 0.13 -4.28 14.30
C GLU A 44 -0.25 -4.41 12.81
N LEU A 45 -0.04 -3.36 12.02
CA LEU A 45 -0.43 -3.32 10.61
C LEU A 45 0.57 -4.11 9.78
N THR A 46 0.27 -5.38 9.54
CA THR A 46 1.03 -6.20 8.59
C THR A 46 0.71 -5.84 7.14
N VAL A 47 1.65 -6.16 6.25
CA VAL A 47 1.48 -5.96 4.79
C VAL A 47 0.26 -6.74 4.27
N VAL A 48 -0.03 -7.93 4.81
CA VAL A 48 -1.22 -8.70 4.42
C VAL A 48 -2.54 -7.99 4.76
N LEU A 49 -2.64 -7.37 5.93
CA LEU A 49 -3.84 -6.61 6.32
C LEU A 49 -4.07 -5.42 5.39
N LEU A 50 -2.98 -4.69 5.09
CA LEU A 50 -3.02 -3.57 4.16
C LEU A 50 -3.39 -4.03 2.74
N LYS A 51 -2.79 -5.12 2.25
CA LYS A 51 -3.10 -5.70 0.93
C LYS A 51 -4.58 -6.01 0.81
N ASN A 52 -5.15 -6.69 1.81
CA ASN A 52 -6.55 -7.10 1.77
C ASN A 52 -7.50 -5.89 1.73
N ASP A 53 -7.22 -4.85 2.51
CA ASP A 53 -7.96 -3.57 2.47
C ASP A 53 -7.89 -2.89 1.10
N ILE A 54 -6.69 -2.77 0.52
CA ILE A 54 -6.49 -2.17 -0.80
C ILE A 54 -7.22 -2.99 -1.88
N CYS A 55 -7.10 -4.32 -1.84
CA CYS A 55 -7.72 -5.20 -2.83
C CYS A 55 -9.25 -5.14 -2.77
N SER A 56 -9.82 -5.08 -1.56
CA SER A 56 -11.25 -4.87 -1.35
C SER A 56 -11.71 -3.54 -1.95
N LYS A 57 -11.00 -2.44 -1.67
CA LYS A 57 -11.30 -1.11 -2.23
C LYS A 57 -11.17 -1.03 -3.75
N ALA A 58 -10.24 -1.79 -4.33
CA ALA A 58 -10.03 -1.83 -5.79
C ALA A 58 -10.95 -2.84 -6.50
N ASN A 59 -11.68 -3.67 -5.76
CA ASN A 59 -12.41 -4.84 -6.28
C ASN A 59 -11.50 -5.78 -7.11
N VAL A 60 -10.34 -6.15 -6.57
CA VAL A 60 -9.38 -7.08 -7.19
C VAL A 60 -9.08 -8.27 -6.27
N ASN A 61 -8.66 -9.38 -6.86
CA ASN A 61 -8.31 -10.58 -6.12
C ASN A 61 -7.00 -10.40 -5.31
N SER A 62 -7.08 -10.55 -3.99
CA SER A 62 -5.92 -10.40 -3.10
C SER A 62 -4.92 -11.55 -3.18
N ASN A 63 -5.30 -12.74 -3.66
CA ASN A 63 -4.43 -13.92 -3.68
C ASN A 63 -3.21 -13.74 -4.58
N ASN A 64 -3.35 -13.03 -5.70
CA ASN A 64 -2.29 -12.85 -6.70
C ASN A 64 -1.69 -11.43 -6.67
N THR A 65 -2.12 -10.59 -5.73
CA THR A 65 -1.68 -9.20 -5.65
C THR A 65 -0.42 -9.10 -4.78
N LYS A 66 0.60 -8.42 -5.29
CA LYS A 66 1.81 -8.05 -4.56
C LYS A 66 1.82 -6.55 -4.28
N LEU A 67 2.42 -6.17 -3.15
CA LEU A 67 2.66 -4.77 -2.82
C LEU A 67 4.15 -4.46 -3.00
N TRP A 68 4.43 -3.32 -3.61
CA TRP A 68 5.79 -2.85 -3.85
C TRP A 68 5.98 -1.48 -3.24
N LYS A 69 7.03 -1.32 -2.43
CA LYS A 69 7.49 -0.02 -1.98
C LYS A 69 8.29 0.64 -3.09
N VAL A 70 7.82 1.81 -3.53
CA VAL A 70 8.51 2.67 -4.49
C VAL A 70 8.56 4.11 -3.97
N ASN A 71 9.57 4.88 -4.37
CA ASN A 71 9.70 6.30 -3.99
C ASN A 71 9.77 7.19 -5.24
N VAL A 72 8.69 7.19 -6.02
CA VAL A 72 8.56 7.94 -7.28
C VAL A 72 7.18 8.56 -7.41
N LYS A 73 7.04 9.61 -8.24
CA LYS A 73 5.72 10.20 -8.54
C LYS A 73 4.96 9.36 -9.56
N LYS A 74 3.61 9.39 -9.53
CA LYS A 74 2.75 8.69 -10.52
C LYS A 74 3.14 8.99 -11.97
N ARG A 75 3.53 10.24 -12.29
CA ARG A 75 3.98 10.60 -13.65
C ARG A 75 5.20 9.81 -14.10
N GLU A 76 6.16 9.58 -13.20
CA GLU A 76 7.40 8.88 -13.53
C GLU A 76 7.15 7.40 -13.82
N ILE A 77 6.14 6.81 -13.19
CA ILE A 77 5.67 5.44 -13.47
C ILE A 77 5.10 5.37 -14.89
N LYS A 78 4.30 6.36 -15.29
CA LYS A 78 3.74 6.46 -16.65
C LYS A 78 4.84 6.72 -17.68
N ASP A 79 5.72 7.70 -17.45
CA ASP A 79 6.78 8.11 -18.37
C ASP A 79 7.78 6.97 -18.64
N LYS A 80 8.01 6.11 -17.65
CA LYS A 80 8.90 4.93 -17.75
C LYS A 80 8.22 3.68 -18.33
N ASN A 81 6.93 3.76 -18.70
CA ASN A 81 6.13 2.64 -19.19
C ASN A 81 6.29 1.39 -18.29
N VAL A 82 6.04 1.54 -16.98
CA VAL A 82 6.14 0.44 -16.03
C VAL A 82 4.85 -0.38 -16.06
N SER A 83 4.95 -1.65 -16.46
CA SER A 83 3.79 -2.55 -16.53
C SER A 83 4.00 -3.94 -15.94
N THR A 84 5.25 -4.34 -15.64
CA THR A 84 5.60 -5.67 -15.09
C THR A 84 6.35 -5.59 -13.75
N GLU A 85 6.54 -6.72 -13.09
CA GLU A 85 7.35 -6.82 -11.86
C GLU A 85 8.81 -6.43 -12.13
N GLU A 86 9.40 -6.88 -13.24
CA GLU A 86 10.76 -6.52 -13.63
C GLU A 86 10.92 -5.02 -13.83
N ASP A 87 9.92 -4.35 -14.41
CA ASP A 87 9.93 -2.90 -14.57
C ASP A 87 9.95 -2.18 -13.23
N ILE A 88 9.19 -2.66 -12.24
CA ILE A 88 9.16 -2.08 -10.89
C ILE A 88 10.56 -2.16 -10.27
N VAL A 89 11.20 -3.33 -10.35
CA VAL A 89 12.53 -3.54 -9.78
C VAL A 89 13.58 -2.70 -10.53
N GLN A 90 13.64 -2.81 -11.85
CA GLN A 90 14.71 -2.24 -12.67
C GLN A 90 14.54 -0.73 -12.92
N LYS A 91 13.32 -0.26 -13.18
CA LYS A 91 13.07 1.15 -13.56
C LYS A 91 12.73 2.02 -12.36
N LEU A 92 12.12 1.45 -11.31
CA LEU A 92 11.69 2.19 -10.12
C LEU A 92 12.50 1.88 -8.86
N GLY A 93 13.38 0.87 -8.89
CA GLY A 93 14.08 0.41 -7.68
C GLY A 93 13.13 -0.11 -6.61
N GLY A 94 11.99 -0.67 -7.02
CA GLY A 94 10.96 -1.11 -6.10
C GLY A 94 11.40 -2.32 -5.27
N LYS A 95 10.96 -2.33 -4.01
CA LYS A 95 11.15 -3.45 -3.08
C LYS A 95 9.82 -4.15 -2.85
N GLU A 96 9.74 -5.45 -3.11
CA GLU A 96 8.55 -6.24 -2.78
C GLU A 96 8.34 -6.23 -1.25
N MET A 97 7.08 -6.10 -0.85
CA MET A 97 6.69 -6.09 0.55
C MET A 97 6.26 -7.50 0.98
N GLU A 98 6.92 -8.04 1.99
CA GLU A 98 6.68 -9.35 2.57
C GLU A 98 5.38 -9.33 3.38
N LEU A 99 4.49 -10.29 3.12
CA LEU A 99 3.12 -10.26 3.67
C LEU A 99 3.06 -10.32 5.21
N GLN A 100 4.02 -10.99 5.83
CA GLN A 100 4.07 -11.20 7.29
C GLN A 100 4.74 -10.03 8.02
N GLU A 101 5.50 -9.21 7.31
CA GLU A 101 6.21 -8.08 7.90
C GLU A 101 5.25 -6.95 8.25
N LEU A 102 5.67 -6.11 9.19
CA LEU A 102 4.94 -4.89 9.52
C LEU A 102 5.10 -3.86 8.40
N PHE A 103 4.05 -3.09 8.15
CA PHE A 103 4.08 -2.00 7.17
C PHE A 103 5.17 -0.96 7.51
N GLU A 104 5.42 -0.72 8.79
CA GLU A 104 6.42 0.24 9.24
C GLU A 104 7.83 -0.12 8.77
N GLU A 105 8.18 -1.40 8.63
CA GLU A 105 9.48 -1.86 8.08
C GLU A 105 9.78 -1.30 6.67
N TYR A 106 8.74 -0.95 5.91
CA TYR A 106 8.88 -0.39 4.56
C TYR A 106 8.78 1.13 4.54
N PHE A 107 7.95 1.71 5.41
CA PHE A 107 7.64 3.12 5.45
C PHE A 107 7.88 3.69 6.85
N GLN A 108 9.13 3.58 7.28
CA GLN A 108 9.65 4.33 8.41
C GLN A 108 9.50 5.84 8.09
N ASP A 109 8.80 6.57 8.96
CA ASP A 109 8.99 8.02 9.11
C ASP A 109 10.33 8.24 9.83
#